data_AF-A0A3Y9C557-F1
#
_entry.id   AF-A0A3Y9C557-F1
#
_cell.length_a   1.000
_cell.length_b   1.000
_cell.length_c   1.000
_cell.angle_alpha   90.00
_cell.angle_beta   90.00
_cell.angle_gamma   90.00
#
_symmetry.space_group_name_H-M   'P 1'
#
loop_
_entity.id
_entity.type
_entity.pdbx_description
1 polymer ?
#
loop_
_entity_poly.entity_id
_entity_poly.type
_entity_poly.pdbx_seq_one_letter_code
_entity_poly.pdbx_strand_id
1 'polypeptide(L)'
;MTIAIVIGTHGWAAEQLLKTAEMLLGEQENVGWIDFVPGENAETLIEKYNAQLAKLDTSKGVLFLVDTWGGSPFNAASRIVVDKERYEVIAGVNI
;
A
#
# COMPACT_ATOMS: atom_id res chain seq x y z
N MET A 1 -9.78 -16.06 3.65
CA MET A 1 -9.20 -15.15 2.66
C MET A 1 -9.81 -13.77 2.89
N THR A 2 -8.95 -12.80 3.17
CA THR A 2 -9.28 -11.40 3.43
C THR A 2 -8.94 -10.55 2.19
N ILE A 3 -9.35 -9.29 2.18
CA ILE A 3 -8.86 -8.31 1.19
C ILE A 3 -7.38 -8.04 1.48
N ALA A 4 -6.54 -7.99 0.45
CA ALA A 4 -5.13 -7.63 0.61
C ALA A 4 -4.99 -6.12 0.86
N ILE A 5 -4.18 -5.73 1.83
CA ILE A 5 -3.91 -4.32 2.13
C ILE A 5 -2.46 -3.99 1.77
N VAL A 6 -2.23 -2.86 1.12
CA VAL A 6 -0.88 -2.34 0.91
C VAL A 6 -0.78 -0.89 1.38
N ILE A 7 0.10 -0.62 2.33
CA ILE A 7 0.32 0.73 2.89
C ILE A 7 1.49 1.39 2.14
N GLY A 8 1.30 2.62 1.65
CA GLY A 8 2.35 3.37 0.95
C GLY A 8 2.44 4.81 1.42
N THR A 9 3.62 5.22 1.91
CA THR A 9 3.84 6.59 2.39
C THR A 9 5.16 7.15 1.87
N HIS A 10 5.30 8.48 1.87
CA HIS A 10 6.60 9.13 1.80
C HIS A 10 7.44 8.74 3.02
N GLY A 11 8.75 8.59 2.82
CA GLY A 11 9.66 8.12 3.85
C GLY A 11 9.33 6.70 4.31
N TRP A 12 9.39 6.47 5.62
CA TRP A 12 9.34 5.13 6.23
C TRP A 12 8.14 4.92 7.17
N ALA A 13 7.10 5.74 7.07
CA ALA A 13 5.96 5.68 7.99
C ALA A 13 5.08 4.43 7.79
N ALA A 14 4.96 3.92 6.56
CA ALA A 14 4.12 2.77 6.22
C ALA A 14 4.37 1.54 7.11
N GLU A 15 5.64 1.16 7.31
CA GLU A 15 6.01 0.04 8.18
C GLU A 15 5.60 0.30 9.64
N GLN A 16 5.79 1.54 10.12
CA GLN A 16 5.52 1.90 11.51
C GLN A 16 4.01 1.99 11.80
N LEU A 17 3.20 2.38 10.80
CA LEU A 17 1.75 2.32 10.88
C LEU A 17 1.28 0.87 11.03
N LEU A 18 1.82 -0.06 10.23
CA LEU A 18 1.52 -1.48 10.38
C LEU A 18 1.92 -2.01 11.76
N LYS A 19 3.15 -1.75 12.20
CA LYS A 19 3.64 -2.15 13.54
C LYS A 19 2.77 -1.60 14.67
N THR A 20 2.25 -0.38 14.52
CA THR A 20 1.35 0.24 15.50
C THR A 20 -0.01 -0.47 15.52
N ALA A 21 -0.57 -0.79 14.36
CA ALA A 21 -1.79 -1.58 14.26
C ALA A 21 -1.61 -2.98 14.86
N GLU A 22 -0.48 -3.63 14.59
CA GLU A 22 -0.14 -4.95 15.13
C GLU A 22 0.09 -4.94 16.65
N MET A 23 0.64 -3.86 17.19
CA MET A 23 0.73 -3.66 18.63
C MET A 23 -0.65 -3.62 19.31
N LEU A 24 -1.68 -3.13 18.62
CA LEU A 24 -3.04 -3.01 19.14
C LEU A 24 -3.88 -4.26 18.88
N LEU A 25 -3.72 -4.89 17.71
CA LEU A 25 -4.62 -5.94 17.19
C LEU A 25 -3.97 -7.33 17.08
N GLY A 26 -2.66 -7.43 17.33
CA GLY A 26 -1.85 -8.61 17.03
C GLY A 26 -1.33 -8.62 15.58
N GLU A 27 -0.44 -9.56 15.27
CA GLU A 27 0.15 -9.72 13.93
C GLU A 27 -0.94 -9.82 12.85
N GLN A 28 -0.73 -9.13 11.72
CA GLN A 28 -1.69 -9.11 10.62
C GLN A 28 -1.18 -9.91 9.42
N GLU A 29 -2.04 -10.76 8.88
CA GLU A 29 -1.79 -11.49 7.64
C GLU A 29 -2.34 -10.74 6.43
N ASN A 30 -1.78 -11.01 5.25
CA ASN A 30 -2.21 -10.43 3.98
C ASN A 30 -2.11 -8.88 3.91
N VAL A 31 -1.13 -8.31 4.63
CA VAL A 31 -0.81 -6.89 4.61
C VAL A 31 0.64 -6.70 4.15
N GLY A 32 0.85 -5.79 3.21
CA GLY A 32 2.16 -5.35 2.74
C GLY A 32 2.36 -3.85 2.92
N TRP A 33 3.58 -3.39 2.75
CA TRP A 33 3.90 -1.97 2.78
C TRP A 33 5.06 -1.63 1.84
N ILE A 34 5.15 -0.36 1.44
CA ILE A 34 6.29 0.18 0.70
C ILE A 34 6.74 1.52 1.30
N ASP A 35 8.02 1.81 1.16
CA ASP A 35 8.61 3.11 1.41
C ASP A 35 8.80 3.90 0.10
N PHE A 36 8.86 5.21 0.23
CA PHE A 36 9.23 6.11 -0.86
C PHE A 36 10.30 7.09 -0.40
N VAL A 37 11.53 6.88 -0.88
CA VAL A 37 12.72 7.61 -0.43
C VAL A 37 13.28 8.56 -1.50
N PRO A 38 14.07 9.58 -1.13
CA PRO A 38 14.64 10.51 -2.10
C PRO A 38 15.44 9.81 -3.20
N GLY A 39 15.20 10.21 -4.46
CA GLY A 39 15.84 9.64 -5.64
C GLY A 39 14.99 8.59 -6.37
N GLU A 40 13.92 8.10 -5.75
CA GLU A 40 12.95 7.22 -6.41
C GLU A 40 11.90 8.02 -7.20
N ASN A 41 11.19 7.34 -8.10
CA ASN A 41 10.11 7.90 -8.89
C ASN A 41 8.86 6.99 -8.85
N ALA A 42 7.82 7.40 -9.59
CA ALA A 42 6.57 6.65 -9.65
C ALA A 42 6.74 5.25 -10.25
N GLU A 43 7.63 5.07 -11.22
CA GLU A 43 7.93 3.76 -11.82
C GLU A 43 8.53 2.80 -10.78
N THR A 44 9.49 3.26 -9.97
CA THR A 44 10.05 2.48 -8.86
C THR A 44 8.97 2.07 -7.86
N LEU A 45 8.03 2.96 -7.53
CA LEU A 45 6.93 2.63 -6.63
C LEU A 45 5.97 1.60 -7.22
N ILE A 46 5.69 1.64 -8.51
CA ILE A 46 4.88 0.62 -9.19
C ILE A 46 5.55 -0.75 -9.08
N GLU A 47 6.86 -0.84 -9.28
CA GLU A 47 7.62 -2.08 -9.11
C GLU A 47 7.54 -2.60 -7.67
N LYS A 48 7.75 -1.72 -6.67
CA LYS A 48 7.62 -2.09 -5.25
C LYS A 48 6.22 -2.58 -4.90
N TYR A 49 5.18 -1.90 -5.36
CA TYR A 49 3.79 -2.32 -5.15
C TYR A 49 3.54 -3.70 -5.77
N ASN A 50 3.92 -3.92 -7.03
CA ASN A 50 3.74 -5.21 -7.69
C ASN A 50 4.52 -6.33 -6.97
N ALA A 51 5.72 -6.04 -6.45
CA ALA A 51 6.49 -6.98 -5.66
C ALA A 51 5.82 -7.34 -4.31
N GLN A 52 5.08 -6.41 -3.70
CA GLN A 52 4.25 -6.72 -2.54
C GLN A 52 3.02 -7.55 -2.93
N LEU A 53 2.29 -7.14 -3.98
CA LEU A 53 1.11 -7.86 -4.46
C LEU A 53 1.39 -9.32 -4.82
N ALA A 54 2.56 -9.62 -5.37
CA ALA A 54 2.98 -10.99 -5.70
C ALA A 54 3.11 -11.92 -4.46
N LYS A 55 3.20 -11.35 -3.26
CA LYS A 55 3.30 -12.07 -1.98
C LYS A 55 1.96 -12.17 -1.25
N LEU A 56 0.92 -11.47 -1.74
CA LEU A 56 -0.37 -11.35 -1.09
C LEU A 56 -1.43 -12.18 -1.83
N ASP A 57 -2.46 -12.63 -1.09
CA ASP A 57 -3.67 -13.18 -1.68
C ASP A 57 -4.59 -12.05 -2.14
N THR A 58 -4.55 -11.77 -3.44
CA THR A 58 -5.35 -10.71 -4.08
C THR A 58 -6.68 -11.22 -4.65
N SER A 59 -7.07 -12.48 -4.40
CA SER A 59 -8.28 -13.10 -4.97
C SER A 59 -9.57 -12.40 -4.56
N LYS A 60 -9.58 -11.72 -3.40
CA LYS A 60 -10.70 -10.93 -2.88
C LYS A 60 -10.61 -9.43 -3.18
N GLY A 61 -9.56 -8.98 -3.85
CA GLY A 61 -9.30 -7.57 -4.12
C GLY A 61 -8.13 -7.01 -3.31
N VAL A 62 -7.82 -5.73 -3.57
CA VAL A 62 -6.71 -5.00 -2.98
C VAL A 62 -7.16 -3.61 -2.56
N LEU A 63 -6.77 -3.21 -1.36
CA LEU A 63 -6.92 -1.84 -0.88
C LEU A 63 -5.54 -1.21 -0.64
N PHE A 64 -5.23 -0.15 -1.37
CA PHE A 64 -4.07 0.68 -1.11
C PHE A 64 -4.43 1.78 -0.12
N LEU A 65 -3.69 1.85 0.99
CA LEU A 65 -3.81 2.92 1.98
C LEU A 65 -2.59 3.82 1.85
N VAL A 66 -2.80 5.07 1.44
CA VAL A 66 -1.71 6.01 1.16
C VAL A 66 -1.79 7.27 1.99
N ASP A 67 -0.65 7.95 2.17
CA ASP A 67 -0.56 9.13 3.04
C ASP A 67 -1.34 10.34 2.49
N THR A 68 -1.13 10.72 1.24
CA THR A 68 -1.57 12.01 0.70
C THR A 68 -2.10 11.87 -0.72
N TRP A 69 -3.23 12.53 -1.00
CA TRP A 69 -3.78 12.60 -2.35
C TRP A 69 -2.83 13.36 -3.28
N GLY A 70 -2.58 12.82 -4.47
CA GLY A 70 -1.71 13.42 -5.49
C GLY A 70 -0.21 13.24 -5.25
N GLY A 71 0.19 12.63 -4.13
CA GLY A 71 1.59 12.25 -3.86
C GLY A 71 2.07 11.08 -4.73
N SER A 72 3.38 10.84 -4.79
CA SER A 72 3.93 9.73 -5.60
C SER A 72 3.38 8.35 -5.22
N PRO A 73 3.24 7.98 -3.92
CA PRO A 73 2.60 6.72 -3.53
C PRO A 73 1.16 6.59 -4.05
N PHE A 74 0.38 7.68 -3.98
CA PHE A 74 -0.99 7.74 -4.49
C PHE A 74 -1.03 7.60 -6.01
N ASN A 75 -0.20 8.34 -6.75
CA ASN A 75 -0.18 8.31 -8.21
C ASN A 75 0.24 6.94 -8.75
N ALA A 76 1.23 6.31 -8.12
CA ALA A 76 1.67 4.95 -8.47
C ALA A 76 0.56 3.91 -8.20
N ALA A 77 -0.08 3.95 -7.02
CA ALA A 77 -1.21 3.07 -6.71
C ALA A 77 -2.39 3.30 -7.67
N SER A 78 -2.71 4.56 -7.98
CA SER A 78 -3.77 4.94 -8.91
C SER A 78 -3.57 4.32 -10.29
N ARG A 79 -2.33 4.31 -10.81
CA ARG A 79 -1.98 3.64 -12.08
C ARG A 79 -2.19 2.13 -12.04
N ILE A 80 -2.03 1.49 -10.87
CA ILE A 80 -2.19 0.04 -10.70
C ILE A 80 -3.67 -0.38 -10.64
N VAL A 81 -4.53 0.47 -10.06
CA VAL A 81 -5.96 0.15 -9.88
C VAL A 81 -6.80 0.43 -11.12
N VAL A 82 -6.28 1.18 -12.10
CA VAL A 82 -6.98 1.44 -13.37
C VAL A 82 -7.44 0.11 -13.99
N ASP A 83 -8.72 0.07 -14.39
CA ASP A 83 -9.38 -1.07 -15.01
C ASP A 83 -9.44 -2.36 -14.15
N LYS A 84 -9.23 -2.26 -12.83
CA LYS A 84 -9.38 -3.37 -11.88
C LYS A 84 -10.55 -3.15 -10.93
N GLU A 85 -11.64 -3.89 -11.16
CA GLU A 85 -12.92 -3.76 -10.44
C GLU A 85 -12.81 -3.83 -8.90
N ARG A 86 -11.90 -4.66 -8.37
CA ARG A 86 -11.75 -4.90 -6.92
C ARG A 86 -10.47 -4.28 -6.33
N TYR A 87 -9.96 -3.24 -6.96
CA TYR A 87 -8.77 -2.53 -6.50
C TYR A 87 -9.15 -1.08 -6.22
N GLU A 88 -8.75 -0.56 -5.07
CA GLU A 88 -9.08 0.82 -4.68
C GLU A 88 -7.91 1.49 -3.94
N VAL A 89 -7.85 2.83 -3.99
CA VAL A 89 -6.88 3.66 -3.29
C VAL A 89 -7.59 4.62 -2.35
N ILE A 90 -7.25 4.59 -1.06
CA ILE A 90 -7.71 5.56 -0.06
C ILE A 90 -6.51 6.35 0.44
N ALA A 91 -6.57 7.68 0.31
CA ALA A 91 -5.59 8.60 0.85
C ALA A 91 -5.94 9.05 2.27
N GLY A 92 -4.94 9.54 3.01
CA GLY A 92 -5.11 10.02 4.38
C GLY A 92 -5.03 8.92 5.44
N VAL A 93 -4.22 7.87 5.20
CA VAL A 93 -4.07 6.76 6.14
C VAL A 93 -3.69 7.24 7.54
N ASN A 94 -4.37 6.70 8.54
CA ASN A 94 -4.16 6.93 9.97
C ASN A 94 -4.38 5.61 10.74
N ILE A 95 -4.26 5.66 12.07
CA ILE A 95 -4.58 4.57 12.99
C ILE A 95 -6.06 4.63 13.39
#